data_AF-A0A6L4ZLE7-F1
#
_entry.id   AF-A0A6L4ZLE7-F1
#
_cell.length_a   1.000
_cell.length_b   1.000
_cell.length_c   1.000
_cell.angle_alpha   90.00
_cell.angle_beta   90.00
_cell.angle_gamma   90.00
#
_symmetry.space_group_name_H-M   'P 1'
#
loop_
_entity.id
_entity.type
_entity.pdbx_description
1 polymer ?
#
loop_
_entity_poly.entity_id
_entity_poly.type
_entity_poly.pdbx_seq_one_letter_code
_entity_poly.pdbx_strand_id
1 'polypeptide(L)'
;MNLTSSKKVFLFVVIMSLLVCSTNLIVPANLPQQNLNVYDKERGKNMLLSLKEDLKKYYYDSTFHSMDVDTRFKAAEEKIQQATSNGQIFGIIAQTLMDLNDSHTFFLPPSRTAKVEYGWQVQMIGNKCYVVAVKPDSDGDKKGLRPGDEVETINGFAPSRQDLWKIQYTY
;
A
#
# COMPACT_ATOMS: atom_id res chain seq x y z
N MET A 1 53.98 -18.29 -30.77
CA MET A 1 53.11 -18.91 -31.79
C MET A 1 52.11 -17.85 -32.27
N ASN A 2 52.42 -17.19 -33.38
CA ASN A 2 51.69 -16.02 -33.86
C ASN A 2 50.39 -16.45 -34.57
N LEU A 3 49.23 -15.97 -34.09
CA LEU A 3 47.97 -16.17 -34.80
C LEU A 3 47.97 -15.41 -36.13
N THR A 4 47.58 -16.10 -37.20
CA THR A 4 47.45 -15.58 -38.57
C THR A 4 46.36 -14.52 -38.67
N SER A 5 46.54 -13.55 -39.58
CA SER A 5 45.71 -12.35 -39.75
C SER A 5 44.19 -12.62 -39.80
N SER A 6 43.77 -13.72 -40.42
CA SER A 6 42.36 -14.13 -40.52
C SER A 6 41.73 -14.48 -39.16
N LYS A 7 42.49 -15.07 -38.22
CA LYS A 7 41.99 -15.40 -36.87
C LYS A 7 41.83 -14.16 -35.99
N LYS A 8 42.62 -13.10 -36.24
CA LYS A 8 42.51 -11.81 -35.54
C LYS A 8 41.28 -11.03 -36.00
N VAL A 9 40.98 -11.04 -37.30
CA VAL A 9 39.76 -10.42 -37.85
C VAL A 9 38.50 -11.14 -37.35
N PHE A 10 38.51 -12.47 -37.29
CA PHE A 10 37.37 -13.24 -36.77
C PHE A 10 37.16 -13.01 -35.26
N LEU A 11 38.23 -12.92 -34.47
CA LEU A 11 38.16 -12.59 -33.05
C LEU A 11 37.67 -11.14 -32.81
N PHE A 12 38.04 -10.19 -33.68
CA PHE A 12 37.60 -8.81 -33.59
C PHE A 12 36.10 -8.64 -33.91
N VAL A 13 35.59 -9.37 -34.91
CA VAL A 13 34.16 -9.34 -35.30
C VAL A 13 33.25 -9.98 -34.24
N VAL A 14 33.71 -11.05 -33.58
CA VAL A 14 32.97 -11.71 -32.48
C VAL A 14 32.96 -10.85 -31.22
N ILE A 15 34.06 -10.18 -30.88
CA ILE A 15 34.10 -9.24 -29.74
C ILE A 15 33.25 -7.98 -30.02
N MET A 16 33.18 -7.53 -31.27
CA MET A 16 32.34 -6.39 -31.65
C MET A 16 30.84 -6.72 -31.68
N SER A 17 30.44 -7.96 -31.98
CA SER A 17 29.04 -8.41 -31.87
C SER A 17 28.59 -8.66 -30.42
N LEU A 18 29.52 -8.93 -29.50
CA LEU A 18 29.23 -9.09 -28.06
C LEU A 18 29.10 -7.74 -27.32
N LEU A 19 29.57 -6.63 -27.89
CA LEU A 19 29.45 -5.29 -27.29
C LEU A 19 28.14 -4.56 -27.66
N VAL A 20 27.38 -5.04 -28.64
CA VAL A 20 26.16 -4.35 -29.15
C VAL A 20 24.87 -4.90 -28.52
N CYS A 21 24.95 -5.94 -27.69
CA CYS A 21 23.77 -6.64 -27.16
C CYS A 21 23.49 -6.42 -25.66
N SER A 22 24.20 -5.52 -24.98
CA SER A 22 24.12 -5.34 -23.52
C SER A 22 23.62 -3.98 -23.05
N THR A 23 23.10 -3.11 -23.92
CA THR A 23 22.32 -1.94 -23.49
C THR A 23 20.83 -2.27 -23.46
N ASN A 24 20.41 -3.05 -22.46
CA ASN A 24 19.02 -3.04 -22.02
C ASN A 24 18.75 -1.65 -21.43
N LEU A 25 18.29 -0.73 -22.27
CA LEU A 25 17.62 0.48 -21.83
C LEU A 25 16.35 0.04 -21.09
N ILE A 26 16.46 -0.07 -19.77
CA ILE A 26 15.29 -0.09 -18.89
C ILE A 26 14.65 1.29 -19.05
N VAL A 27 13.73 1.41 -20.00
CA VAL A 27 12.84 2.56 -20.08
C VAL A 27 11.95 2.45 -18.84
N PRO A 28 12.05 3.35 -17.84
CA PRO A 28 11.06 3.35 -16.79
C PRO A 28 9.71 3.60 -17.48
N ALA A 29 8.79 2.66 -17.35
CA ALA A 29 7.42 2.88 -17.76
C ALA A 29 6.86 3.98 -16.85
N ASN A 30 7.00 5.24 -17.27
CA ASN A 30 6.20 6.35 -16.78
C ASN A 30 4.78 6.10 -17.29
N LEU A 31 4.08 5.15 -16.65
CA LEU A 31 2.63 5.08 -16.72
C LEU A 31 2.15 6.47 -16.30
N PRO A 32 1.34 7.16 -17.12
CA PRO A 32 0.82 8.45 -16.72
C PRO A 32 0.06 8.26 -15.42
N GLN A 33 0.62 8.76 -14.33
CA GLN A 33 -0.06 8.88 -13.06
C GLN A 33 -1.32 9.71 -13.37
N GLN A 34 -2.51 9.13 -13.18
CA GLN A 34 -3.76 9.86 -13.38
C GLN A 34 -3.69 11.11 -12.51
N ASN A 35 -3.58 12.26 -13.17
CA ASN A 35 -3.60 13.54 -12.48
C ASN A 35 -4.95 13.67 -11.79
N LEU A 36 -4.90 13.91 -10.48
CA LEU A 36 -6.09 14.08 -9.67
C LEU A 36 -6.91 15.26 -10.20
N ASN A 37 -8.16 15.02 -10.58
CA ASN A 37 -9.05 16.07 -11.05
C ASN A 37 -9.78 16.70 -9.85
N VAL A 38 -10.26 17.93 -10.01
CA VAL A 38 -11.12 18.62 -9.03
C VAL A 38 -12.32 17.75 -8.64
N TYR A 39 -12.89 17.02 -9.61
CA TYR A 39 -14.00 16.08 -9.35
C TYR A 39 -13.64 14.97 -8.36
N ASP A 40 -12.40 14.48 -8.35
CA ASP A 40 -11.96 13.46 -7.40
C ASP A 40 -11.92 14.03 -5.97
N LYS A 41 -11.46 15.28 -5.81
CA LYS A 41 -11.44 15.97 -4.51
C LYS A 41 -12.84 16.21 -3.99
N GLU A 42 -13.74 16.71 -4.84
CA GLU A 42 -15.14 16.95 -4.48
C GLU A 42 -15.86 15.64 -4.11
N ARG A 43 -15.61 14.57 -4.86
CA ARG A 43 -16.09 13.23 -4.50
C ARG A 43 -15.55 12.80 -3.12
N GLY A 44 -14.27 13.05 -2.85
CA GLY A 44 -13.63 12.85 -1.54
C GLY A 44 -14.37 13.55 -0.40
N LYS A 45 -14.67 14.83 -0.57
CA LYS A 45 -15.40 15.64 0.42
C LYS A 45 -16.83 15.14 0.63
N ASN A 46 -17.54 14.79 -0.45
CA ASN A 46 -18.91 14.27 -0.35
C ASN A 46 -18.95 12.94 0.43
N MET A 47 -17.95 12.07 0.26
CA MET A 47 -17.83 10.86 1.06
C MET A 47 -17.58 11.19 2.54
N LEU A 48 -16.71 12.15 2.87
CA LEU A 48 -16.51 12.59 4.25
C LEU A 48 -17.80 13.14 4.87
N LEU A 49 -18.54 13.96 4.13
CA LEU A 49 -19.81 14.52 4.61
C LEU A 49 -20.81 13.41 4.94
N SER A 50 -20.99 12.47 4.02
CA SER A 50 -21.90 11.32 4.21
C SER A 50 -21.47 10.48 5.42
N LEU A 51 -20.17 10.18 5.54
CA LEU A 51 -19.63 9.44 6.69
C LEU A 51 -19.82 10.18 8.01
N LYS A 52 -19.70 11.50 8.02
CA LYS A 52 -19.91 12.31 9.22
C LYS A 52 -21.36 12.23 9.69
N GLU A 53 -22.30 12.33 8.75
CA GLU A 53 -23.73 12.22 9.01
C GLU A 53 -24.09 10.82 9.53
N ASP A 54 -23.59 9.78 8.87
CA ASP A 54 -23.81 8.38 9.29
C ASP A 54 -23.18 8.10 10.65
N LEU A 55 -21.97 8.57 10.90
CA LEU A 55 -21.29 8.43 12.19
C LEU A 55 -22.12 9.10 13.30
N LYS A 56 -22.53 10.36 13.11
CA LYS A 56 -23.33 11.07 14.12
C LYS A 56 -24.68 10.40 14.40
N LYS A 57 -25.25 9.73 13.40
CA LYS A 57 -26.58 9.14 13.48
C LYS A 57 -26.59 7.71 14.03
N TYR A 58 -25.61 6.89 13.64
CA TYR A 58 -25.63 5.45 13.85
C TYR A 58 -24.49 4.92 14.73
N TYR A 59 -23.50 5.74 15.07
CA TYR A 59 -22.42 5.28 15.95
C TYR A 59 -22.94 5.01 17.36
N TYR A 60 -22.51 3.90 17.94
CA TYR A 60 -23.08 3.37 19.18
C TYR A 60 -22.74 4.23 20.41
N ASP A 61 -21.58 4.89 20.40
CA ASP A 61 -21.11 5.74 21.48
C ASP A 61 -21.30 7.21 21.12
N SER A 62 -22.23 7.87 21.82
CA SER A 62 -22.52 9.30 21.63
C SER A 62 -21.35 10.24 21.96
N THR A 63 -20.33 9.75 22.67
CA THR A 63 -19.11 10.53 22.97
C THR A 63 -18.02 10.36 21.93
N PHE A 64 -18.23 9.48 20.93
CA PHE A 64 -17.27 9.20 19.85
C PHE A 64 -15.87 8.86 20.37
N HIS A 65 -15.76 8.11 21.47
CA HIS A 65 -14.49 7.82 22.14
C HIS A 65 -13.72 9.10 22.51
N SER A 66 -14.44 10.15 22.92
CA SER A 66 -13.93 11.49 23.21
C SER A 66 -13.36 12.25 22.01
N MET A 67 -13.60 11.78 20.79
CA MET A 67 -13.18 12.48 19.57
C MET A 67 -14.11 13.67 19.26
N ASP A 68 -13.52 14.85 19.02
CA ASP A 68 -14.25 15.96 18.42
C ASP A 68 -14.45 15.68 16.92
N VAL A 69 -15.62 15.13 16.59
CA VAL A 69 -16.01 14.76 15.23
C VAL A 69 -16.01 15.95 14.28
N ASP A 70 -16.50 17.12 14.71
CA ASP A 70 -16.62 18.27 13.83
C ASP A 70 -15.24 18.82 13.45
N THR A 71 -14.37 19.00 14.44
CA THR A 71 -12.99 19.42 14.23
C THR A 71 -12.20 18.40 13.41
N ARG A 72 -12.36 17.10 13.71
CA ARG A 72 -11.60 16.05 13.02
C ARG A 72 -11.96 15.91 11.54
N PHE A 73 -13.26 15.99 11.22
CA PHE A 73 -13.72 15.92 9.83
C PHE A 73 -13.37 17.18 9.03
N LYS A 74 -13.41 18.37 9.66
CA LYS A 74 -12.93 19.60 9.02
C LYS A 74 -11.45 19.51 8.63
N ALA A 75 -10.61 19.04 9.55
CA ALA A 75 -9.18 18.83 9.27
C ALA A 75 -8.94 17.80 8.15
N ALA A 76 -9.80 16.77 8.04
CA ALA A 76 -9.75 15.81 6.94
C ALA A 76 -10.11 16.45 5.60
N GLU A 77 -11.13 17.29 5.58
CA GLU A 77 -11.57 18.03 4.39
C GLU A 77 -10.44 18.93 3.86
N GLU A 78 -9.79 19.69 4.74
CA GLU A 78 -8.63 20.53 4.42
C GLU A 78 -7.47 19.71 3.83
N LYS A 79 -7.21 18.51 4.38
CA LYS A 79 -6.19 17.59 3.82
C LYS A 79 -6.56 17.06 2.44
N ILE A 80 -7.84 16.78 2.17
CA ILE A 80 -8.30 16.34 0.83
C ILE A 80 -8.05 17.41 -0.22
N GLN A 81 -8.19 18.70 0.13
CA GLN A 81 -7.89 19.80 -0.79
C GLN A 81 -6.43 19.79 -1.25
N GLN A 82 -5.51 19.34 -0.38
CA GLN A 82 -4.08 19.23 -0.66
C GLN A 82 -3.66 17.88 -1.24
N ALA A 83 -4.59 16.91 -1.37
CA ALA A 83 -4.26 15.60 -1.88
C ALA A 83 -3.82 15.66 -3.36
N THR A 84 -2.92 14.75 -3.73
CA THR A 84 -2.34 14.63 -5.08
C THR A 84 -2.73 13.33 -5.78
N SER A 85 -3.45 12.43 -5.09
CA SER A 85 -3.94 11.17 -5.67
C SER A 85 -5.23 10.68 -4.99
N ASN A 86 -6.00 9.84 -5.70
CA ASN A 86 -7.18 9.16 -5.14
C ASN A 86 -6.81 8.25 -3.96
N GLY A 87 -5.63 7.61 -4.01
CA GLY A 87 -5.12 6.82 -2.90
C GLY A 87 -4.91 7.67 -1.64
N GLN A 88 -4.39 8.89 -1.78
CA GLN A 88 -4.23 9.81 -0.66
C GLN A 88 -5.58 10.30 -0.12
N ILE A 89 -6.55 10.61 -0.99
CA ILE A 89 -7.92 10.96 -0.56
C ILE A 89 -8.51 9.83 0.29
N PHE A 90 -8.47 8.58 -0.21
CA PHE A 90 -9.01 7.45 0.52
C PHE A 90 -8.25 7.19 1.82
N GLY A 91 -6.93 7.37 1.84
CA GLY A 91 -6.12 7.29 3.05
C GLY A 91 -6.49 8.33 4.10
N ILE A 92 -6.81 9.57 3.69
CA ILE A 92 -7.28 10.63 4.60
C ILE A 92 -8.64 10.27 5.22
N ILE A 93 -9.55 9.73 4.41
CA ILE A 93 -10.88 9.30 4.88
C ILE A 93 -10.74 8.12 5.86
N ALA A 94 -9.99 7.10 5.46
CA ALA A 94 -9.57 5.98 6.28
C ALA A 94 -9.05 6.41 7.66
N GLN A 95 -8.05 7.30 7.68
CA GLN A 95 -7.45 7.80 8.91
C GLN A 95 -8.46 8.52 9.80
N THR A 96 -9.45 9.21 9.20
CA THR A 96 -10.47 9.94 9.95
C THR A 96 -11.34 9.02 10.80
N LEU A 97 -11.67 7.83 10.32
CA LEU A 97 -12.37 6.83 11.13
C LEU A 97 -11.40 6.03 12.02
N MET A 98 -10.18 5.76 11.56
CA MET A 98 -9.18 5.06 12.38
C MET A 98 -8.87 5.81 13.69
N ASP A 99 -8.92 7.15 13.67
CA ASP A 99 -8.69 8.00 14.84
C ASP A 99 -9.78 7.89 15.91
N LEU A 100 -10.96 7.30 15.60
CA LEU A 100 -11.92 6.87 16.63
C LEU A 100 -11.36 5.77 17.52
N ASN A 101 -10.30 5.08 17.08
CA ASN A 101 -9.71 3.94 17.76
C ASN A 101 -10.70 2.78 18.00
N ASP A 102 -11.65 2.60 17.07
CA ASP A 102 -12.61 1.50 17.07
C ASP A 102 -12.37 0.54 15.91
N SER A 103 -12.01 -0.70 16.24
CA SER A 103 -11.73 -1.78 15.28
C SER A 103 -12.90 -2.15 14.35
N HIS A 104 -14.15 -1.80 14.70
CA HIS A 104 -15.33 -2.15 13.89
C HIS A 104 -15.89 -0.96 13.10
N THR A 105 -15.25 0.20 13.17
CA THR A 105 -15.66 1.42 12.45
C THR A 105 -14.56 1.87 11.50
N PHE A 106 -14.63 1.39 10.26
CA PHE A 106 -13.61 1.63 9.24
C PHE A 106 -14.22 1.95 7.88
N PHE A 107 -13.46 2.66 7.05
CA PHE A 107 -13.90 3.08 5.73
C PHE A 107 -13.69 1.97 4.70
N LEU A 108 -14.74 1.56 4.01
CA LEU A 108 -14.64 0.68 2.85
C LEU A 108 -14.60 1.56 1.58
N PRO A 109 -13.43 1.72 0.93
CA PRO A 109 -13.34 2.55 -0.26
C PRO A 109 -14.15 1.96 -1.42
N PRO A 110 -14.65 2.79 -2.34
CA PRO A 110 -15.18 2.31 -3.61
C PRO A 110 -14.19 1.39 -4.33
N SER A 111 -14.71 0.48 -5.16
CA SER A 111 -13.90 -0.49 -5.91
C SER A 111 -12.71 0.18 -6.58
N ARG A 112 -11.52 -0.36 -6.32
CA ARG A 112 -10.26 0.07 -6.92
C ARG A 112 -9.95 -0.80 -8.13
N THR A 113 -9.40 -0.22 -9.19
CA THR A 113 -8.98 -0.95 -10.39
C THR A 113 -7.86 -1.95 -10.09
N ALA A 114 -7.01 -1.66 -9.10
CA ALA A 114 -5.95 -2.54 -8.64
C ALA A 114 -6.10 -2.81 -7.14
N LYS A 115 -5.99 -4.08 -6.76
CA LYS A 115 -5.81 -4.53 -5.38
C LYS A 115 -4.39 -5.06 -5.26
N VAL A 116 -3.67 -4.63 -4.21
CA VAL A 116 -2.36 -5.20 -3.90
C VAL A 116 -2.59 -6.45 -3.09
N GLU A 117 -2.00 -7.57 -3.52
CA GLU A 117 -1.98 -8.81 -2.76
C GLU A 117 -0.53 -9.08 -2.35
N TYR A 118 -0.26 -9.01 -1.04
CA TYR A 118 1.09 -9.16 -0.53
C TYR A 118 1.56 -10.62 -0.41
N GLY A 119 0.63 -11.59 -0.52
CA GLY A 119 0.95 -13.01 -0.56
C GLY A 119 1.29 -13.62 0.80
N TRP A 120 0.91 -12.98 1.91
CA TRP A 120 1.08 -13.53 3.25
C TRP A 120 -0.12 -13.18 4.14
N GLN A 121 -0.32 -13.96 5.19
CA GLN A 121 -1.30 -13.72 6.23
C GLN A 121 -0.65 -13.83 7.60
N VAL A 122 -1.06 -12.97 8.52
CA VAL A 122 -0.55 -12.94 9.89
C VAL A 122 -1.69 -13.00 10.90
N GLN A 123 -1.40 -13.52 12.08
CA GLN A 123 -2.38 -13.65 13.16
C GLN A 123 -1.71 -13.54 14.53
N MET A 124 -2.42 -12.95 15.49
CA MET A 124 -2.03 -13.00 16.91
C MET A 124 -2.33 -14.38 17.50
N ILE A 125 -1.28 -15.11 17.93
CA ILE A 125 -1.39 -16.35 18.71
C ILE A 125 -0.77 -16.08 20.09
N GLY A 126 -1.59 -16.16 21.15
CA GLY A 126 -1.19 -15.65 22.46
C GLY A 126 -0.86 -14.15 22.39
N ASN A 127 0.33 -13.74 22.83
CA ASN A 127 0.79 -12.35 22.79
C ASN A 127 1.74 -12.05 21.62
N LYS A 128 1.94 -13.00 20.70
CA LYS A 128 2.88 -12.88 19.58
C LYS A 128 2.15 -12.95 18.25
N CYS A 129 2.68 -12.28 17.24
CA CYS A 129 2.16 -12.30 15.89
C CYS A 129 2.96 -13.28 15.05
N TYR A 130 2.28 -14.14 14.31
CA TYR A 130 2.94 -15.13 13.45
C TYR A 130 2.41 -15.05 12.02
N VAL A 131 3.27 -15.35 11.06
CA VAL A 131 2.87 -15.69 9.71
C VAL A 131 2.12 -17.02 9.76
N VAL A 132 0.89 -17.06 9.27
CA VAL A 132 0.05 -18.27 9.27
C VAL A 132 -0.15 -18.85 7.88
N ALA A 133 0.06 -18.05 6.83
CA ALA A 133 0.05 -18.51 5.47
C ALA A 133 0.97 -17.67 4.61
N VAL A 134 1.62 -18.33 3.64
CA VAL A 134 2.39 -17.69 2.58
C VAL A 134 1.93 -18.27 1.26
N LYS A 135 1.60 -17.41 0.30
CA LYS A 135 1.16 -17.81 -1.04
C LYS A 135 2.36 -18.37 -1.80
N PRO A 136 2.27 -19.58 -2.38
CA PRO A 136 3.34 -20.12 -3.23
C PRO A 136 3.71 -19.15 -4.36
N ASP A 137 4.98 -19.10 -4.72
CA ASP A 137 5.55 -18.25 -5.78
C ASP A 137 5.41 -16.73 -5.55
N SER A 138 4.92 -16.31 -4.39
CA SER A 138 4.90 -14.90 -3.97
C SER A 138 6.30 -14.35 -3.73
N ASP A 139 6.43 -13.03 -3.64
CA ASP A 139 7.69 -12.40 -3.26
C ASP A 139 8.16 -12.85 -1.86
N GLY A 140 7.22 -12.97 -0.91
CA GLY A 140 7.50 -13.50 0.43
C GLY A 140 8.04 -14.93 0.39
N ASP A 141 7.39 -15.81 -0.37
CA ASP A 141 7.84 -17.21 -0.52
C ASP A 141 9.24 -17.32 -1.12
N LYS A 142 9.49 -16.57 -2.21
CA LYS A 142 10.80 -16.51 -2.88
C LYS A 142 11.91 -15.97 -1.98
N LYS A 143 11.57 -15.10 -1.03
CA LYS A 143 12.49 -14.54 -0.03
C LYS A 143 12.61 -15.39 1.23
N GLY A 144 11.91 -16.53 1.29
CA GLY A 144 12.02 -17.48 2.38
C GLY A 144 11.10 -17.22 3.57
N LEU A 145 10.07 -16.39 3.43
CA LEU A 145 9.02 -16.24 4.45
C LEU A 145 8.26 -17.56 4.59
N ARG A 146 8.04 -18.03 5.82
CA ARG A 146 7.37 -19.30 6.10
C ARG A 146 6.26 -19.14 7.14
N PRO A 147 5.19 -19.96 7.07
CA PRO A 147 4.27 -20.11 8.18
C PRO A 147 5.02 -20.52 9.46
N GLY A 148 4.70 -19.88 10.57
CA GLY A 148 5.37 -20.04 11.86
C GLY A 148 6.42 -18.97 12.16
N ASP A 149 6.84 -18.17 11.19
CA ASP A 149 7.74 -17.04 11.43
C ASP A 149 7.07 -16.00 12.36
N GLU A 150 7.80 -15.56 13.38
CA GLU A 150 7.36 -14.49 14.27
C GLU A 150 7.50 -13.14 13.57
N VAL A 151 6.44 -12.34 13.63
CA VAL A 151 6.39 -11.01 13.01
C VAL A 151 6.72 -9.96 14.05
N GLU A 152 7.96 -9.48 14.01
CA GLU A 152 8.44 -8.43 14.91
C GLU A 152 7.83 -7.06 14.55
N THR A 153 7.86 -6.69 13.26
CA THR A 153 7.29 -5.43 12.78
C THR A 153 6.71 -5.56 11.37
N ILE A 154 5.67 -4.78 11.09
CA ILE A 154 5.12 -4.55 9.75
C ILE A 154 5.18 -3.03 9.51
N ASN A 155 5.96 -2.58 8.51
CA ASN A 155 6.23 -1.15 8.28
C ASN A 155 6.68 -0.37 9.54
N GLY A 156 7.47 -1.01 10.40
CA GLY A 156 7.96 -0.41 11.65
C GLY A 156 6.96 -0.42 12.81
N PHE A 157 5.75 -0.96 12.62
CA PHE A 157 4.77 -1.15 13.69
C PHE A 157 4.83 -2.58 14.24
N ALA A 158 5.05 -2.71 15.54
CA ALA A 158 4.98 -3.98 16.23
C ALA A 158 3.50 -4.42 16.38
N PRO A 159 3.10 -5.59 15.85
CA PRO A 159 1.70 -6.01 15.95
C PRO A 159 1.30 -6.37 17.39
N SER A 160 0.13 -5.88 17.81
CA SER A 160 -0.51 -6.22 19.09
C SER A 160 -1.94 -6.70 18.84
N ARG A 161 -2.59 -7.32 19.84
CA ARG A 161 -4.02 -7.66 19.72
C ARG A 161 -4.89 -6.41 19.57
N GLN A 162 -4.47 -5.31 20.18
CA GLN A 162 -5.18 -4.04 20.18
C GLN A 162 -5.06 -3.31 18.85
N ASP A 163 -3.94 -3.48 18.13
CA ASP A 163 -3.60 -2.66 16.96
C ASP A 163 -3.46 -3.45 15.65
N LEU A 164 -3.48 -4.78 15.67
CA LEU A 164 -3.34 -5.60 14.46
C LEU A 164 -4.38 -5.21 13.39
N TRP A 165 -5.60 -4.83 13.78
CA TRP A 165 -6.64 -4.41 12.85
C TRP A 165 -6.23 -3.14 12.06
N LYS A 166 -5.48 -2.22 12.65
CA LYS A 166 -4.98 -1.00 11.96
C LYS A 166 -3.97 -1.36 10.89
N ILE A 167 -3.09 -2.32 11.22
CA ILE A 167 -2.12 -2.88 10.26
C ILE A 167 -2.89 -3.58 9.14
N GLN A 168 -3.76 -4.53 9.46
CA GLN A 168 -4.53 -5.29 8.47
C GLN A 168 -5.39 -4.41 7.57
N TYR A 169 -5.95 -3.32 8.09
CA TYR A 169 -6.72 -2.39 7.27
C TYR A 169 -5.88 -1.71 6.16
N THR A 170 -4.57 -1.67 6.32
CA THR A 170 -3.63 -1.05 5.36
C THR A 170 -3.11 -2.04 4.30
N TYR A 171 -3.34 -3.36 4.44
CA TYR A 171 -2.77 -4.42 3.59
C TYR A 171 -3.82 -5.36 3.01
#